data_AF-A0A2E8R3S3-F1
#
_entry.id   AF-A0A2E8R3S3-F1
#
_cell.length_a   1.000
_cell.length_b   1.000
_cell.length_c   1.000
_cell.angle_alpha   90.00
_cell.angle_beta   90.00
_cell.angle_gamma   90.00
#
_symmetry.space_group_name_H-M   'P 1'
#
loop_
_entity.id
_entity.type
_entity.pdbx_description
1 polymer ?
#
loop_
_entity_poly.entity_id
_entity_poly.type
_entity_poly.pdbx_seq_one_letter_code
_entity_poly.pdbx_strand_id
1 'polypeptide(L)'
;HLSKDQGIELEAGDCVHISTPGGGGYGDARERDPESVLMDVRRGYYTPEEAERLFAVKLAGEPLAIDAEATAALRGGKIVEHEE
;
A
#
# COMPACT_ATOMS: atom_id res chain seq x y z
N HIS A 1 33.28 11.51 3.74
CA HIS A 1 31.83 11.79 3.75
C HIS A 1 31.17 10.63 4.48
N LEU A 2 30.48 10.88 5.60
CA LEU A 2 29.75 9.86 6.37
C LEU A 2 28.27 10.03 6.04
N SER A 3 27.68 9.09 5.30
CA SER A 3 26.29 9.21 4.84
C SER A 3 25.34 8.16 5.46
N LYS A 4 25.84 7.37 6.42
CA LYS A 4 25.15 6.32 7.20
C LYS A 4 25.88 6.12 8.53
N ASP A 5 25.28 5.43 9.49
CA ASP A 5 25.99 5.01 10.71
C ASP A 5 27.21 4.14 10.35
N GLN A 6 28.34 4.43 10.99
CA GLN A 6 29.63 3.76 10.78
C GLN A 6 30.30 3.56 12.14
N GLY A 7 31.03 2.46 12.31
CA GLY A 7 31.84 2.22 13.51
C GLY A 7 31.05 1.80 14.77
N ILE A 8 29.86 1.23 14.60
CA ILE A 8 29.11 0.61 15.70
C ILE A 8 29.77 -0.74 16.04
N GLU A 9 30.33 -0.87 17.24
CA GLU A 9 30.79 -2.15 17.77
C GLU A 9 29.57 -3.02 18.12
N LEU A 10 29.58 -4.28 17.69
CA LEU A 10 28.52 -5.27 17.96
C LEU A 10 29.11 -6.44 18.73
N GLU A 11 28.39 -6.92 19.74
CA GLU A 11 28.74 -8.08 20.53
C GLU A 11 27.93 -9.32 20.12
N ALA A 12 28.37 -10.49 20.57
CA ALA A 12 27.64 -11.73 20.33
C ALA A 12 26.29 -11.71 21.07
N GLY A 13 25.19 -11.72 20.30
CA GLY A 13 23.83 -11.66 20.83
C GLY A 13 23.08 -10.38 20.45
N ASP A 14 23.77 -9.39 19.86
CA ASP A 14 23.13 -8.16 19.40
C ASP A 14 22.28 -8.37 18.14
N CYS A 15 21.18 -7.61 18.06
CA CYS A 15 20.29 -7.57 16.91
C CYS A 15 20.35 -6.19 16.24
N VAL A 16 20.66 -6.16 14.95
CA VAL A 16 20.64 -4.94 14.15
C VAL A 16 19.36 -4.88 13.33
N HIS A 17 18.59 -3.80 13.50
CA HIS A 17 17.43 -3.50 12.67
C HIS A 17 17.72 -2.28 11.79
N ILE A 18 17.62 -2.46 10.46
CA ILE A 18 17.88 -1.41 9.49
C ILE A 18 16.56 -1.07 8.80
N SER A 19 16.13 0.19 8.93
CA SER A 19 15.03 0.74 8.15
C SER A 19 15.58 1.80 7.20
N THR A 20 15.53 1.52 5.90
CA THR A 20 15.94 2.49 4.87
C THR A 20 14.75 3.36 4.47
N PRO A 21 14.96 4.66 4.22
CA PRO A 21 13.89 5.49 3.69
C PRO A 21 13.43 4.97 2.32
N GLY A 22 12.12 4.99 2.08
CA GLY A 22 11.53 4.73 0.76
C GLY A 22 11.64 5.95 -0.17
N GLY A 23 11.13 5.81 -1.39
CA GLY A 23 10.92 6.94 -2.31
C GLY A 23 9.67 7.75 -1.96
N GLY A 24 9.58 8.98 -2.45
CA GLY A 24 8.35 9.78 -2.39
C GLY A 24 7.31 9.31 -3.41
N GLY A 25 6.02 9.50 -3.09
CA GLY A 25 4.92 9.22 -4.02
C GLY A 25 4.81 10.26 -5.15
N TYR A 26 4.07 9.91 -6.21
CA TYR A 26 3.77 10.80 -7.34
C TYR A 26 2.28 10.79 -7.63
N GLY A 27 1.70 11.98 -7.84
CA GLY A 27 0.26 12.15 -8.16
C GLY A 27 -0.66 12.00 -6.95
N ASP A 28 -1.97 11.99 -7.21
CA ASP A 28 -2.99 11.70 -6.19
C ASP A 28 -3.06 10.18 -5.94
N ALA A 29 -2.95 9.77 -4.68
CA ALA A 29 -3.07 8.38 -4.28
C ALA A 29 -4.43 7.75 -4.65
N ARG A 30 -5.50 8.56 -4.69
CA ARG A 30 -6.86 8.12 -5.06
C ARG A 30 -7.01 7.83 -6.55
N GLU A 31 -6.09 8.31 -7.39
CA GLU A 31 -6.06 8.01 -8.84
C GLU A 31 -5.26 6.74 -9.16
N ARG A 32 -4.56 6.15 -8.18
CA ARG A 32 -3.82 4.90 -8.36
C ARG A 32 -4.78 3.79 -8.80
N ASP A 33 -4.32 2.98 -9.76
CA ASP A 33 -5.05 1.81 -10.25
C ASP A 33 -5.37 0.83 -9.09
N PRO A 34 -6.65 0.46 -8.86
CA PRO A 34 -7.04 -0.45 -7.79
C PRO A 34 -6.33 -1.81 -7.84
N GLU A 35 -6.02 -2.33 -9.03
CA GLU A 35 -5.32 -3.62 -9.15
C GLU A 35 -3.87 -3.54 -8.69
N SER A 36 -3.20 -2.43 -8.99
CA SER A 36 -1.89 -2.12 -8.44
C SER A 36 -1.91 -2.05 -6.91
N VAL A 37 -2.97 -1.46 -6.31
CA VAL A 37 -3.15 -1.41 -4.85
C VAL A 37 -3.38 -2.81 -4.25
N LEU A 38 -4.20 -3.64 -4.89
CA LEU A 38 -4.39 -5.03 -4.47
C LEU A 38 -3.07 -5.81 -4.47
N MET A 39 -2.22 -5.61 -5.48
CA MET A 39 -0.89 -6.23 -5.52
C MET A 39 0.01 -5.73 -4.40
N ASP A 40 -0.02 -4.44 -4.08
CA ASP A 40 0.77 -3.88 -2.98
C ASP A 40 0.35 -4.47 -1.62
N VAL A 41 -0.96 -4.68 -1.41
CA VAL A 41 -1.48 -5.36 -0.21
C VAL A 41 -1.06 -6.84 -0.19
N ARG A 42 -1.16 -7.55 -1.32
CA ARG A 42 -0.69 -8.95 -1.43
C ARG A 42 0.82 -9.09 -1.18
N ARG A 43 1.60 -8.05 -1.44
CA ARG A 43 3.04 -7.97 -1.13
C ARG A 43 3.34 -7.59 0.32
N GLY A 44 2.32 -7.24 1.10
CA GLY A 44 2.46 -6.80 2.49
C GLY A 44 2.99 -5.38 2.65
N TYR A 45 2.92 -4.55 1.62
CA TYR A 45 3.29 -3.13 1.73
C TYR A 45 2.24 -2.30 2.46
N TYR A 46 0.98 -2.72 2.36
CA TYR A 46 -0.16 -2.09 3.02
C TYR A 46 -1.13 -3.16 3.52
N THR A 47 -1.91 -2.84 4.55
CA THR A 47 -3.07 -3.65 4.95
C THR A 47 -4.30 -3.31 4.10
N PRO A 48 -5.36 -4.16 4.07
CA PRO A 48 -6.64 -3.81 3.45
C PRO A 48 -7.25 -2.50 3.97
N GLU A 49 -7.08 -2.20 5.25
CA GLU A 49 -7.57 -0.96 5.87
C GLU A 49 -6.77 0.26 5.41
N GLU A 50 -5.45 0.10 5.23
CA GLU A 50 -4.60 1.13 4.66
C GLU A 50 -4.92 1.38 3.17
N ALA A 51 -5.25 0.32 2.42
CA ALA A 51 -5.70 0.44 1.04
C ALA A 51 -6.94 1.37 0.91
N GLU A 52 -7.90 1.19 1.81
CA GLU A 52 -9.11 2.01 1.87
C GLU A 52 -8.78 3.46 2.25
N ARG A 53 -8.02 3.65 3.32
CA ARG A 53 -7.72 4.98 3.87
C ARG A 53 -6.80 5.83 2.97
N LEU A 54 -5.81 5.21 2.34
CA LEU A 54 -4.77 5.92 1.58
C LEU A 54 -5.11 6.04 0.09
N PHE A 55 -5.71 5.00 -0.49
CA PHE A 55 -5.91 4.92 -1.95
C PHE A 55 -7.39 4.90 -2.35
N ALA A 56 -8.31 4.95 -1.38
CA ALA A 56 -9.75 4.84 -1.60
C ALA A 56 -10.11 3.55 -2.37
N VAL A 57 -9.45 2.44 -2.03
CA VAL A 57 -9.69 1.11 -2.60
C VAL A 57 -10.17 0.17 -1.51
N LYS A 58 -11.37 -0.38 -1.67
CA LYS A 58 -11.91 -1.37 -0.74
C LYS A 58 -11.53 -2.78 -1.19
N LEU A 59 -10.90 -3.53 -0.30
CA LEU A 59 -10.59 -4.94 -0.51
C LEU A 59 -11.40 -5.80 0.47
N ALA A 60 -11.89 -6.94 -0.01
CA ALA A 60 -12.69 -7.86 0.78
C ALA A 60 -12.48 -9.32 0.35
N GLY A 61 -12.89 -10.24 1.22
CA GLY A 61 -12.88 -11.68 0.96
C GLY A 61 -11.55 -12.39 1.19
N GLU A 62 -11.59 -13.72 1.04
CA GLU A 62 -10.44 -14.61 1.12
C GLU A 62 -10.45 -15.56 -0.09
N PRO A 63 -9.52 -15.41 -1.06
CA PRO A 63 -8.45 -14.41 -1.10
C PRO A 63 -8.97 -12.98 -1.31
N LEU A 64 -8.18 -11.98 -0.89
CA LEU A 64 -8.53 -10.57 -1.08
C LEU A 64 -8.77 -10.26 -2.56
N ALA A 65 -9.90 -9.61 -2.84
CA ALA A 65 -10.31 -9.07 -4.12
C ALA A 65 -10.80 -7.63 -3.97
N ILE A 66 -10.82 -6.89 -5.07
CA ILE A 66 -11.35 -5.52 -5.08
C ILE A 66 -12.87 -5.57 -4.99
N ASP A 67 -13.42 -4.82 -4.04
CA ASP A 67 -14.83 -4.47 -4.02
C ASP A 67 -15.01 -3.24 -4.93
N ALA A 68 -15.41 -3.49 -6.17
CA ALA A 68 -15.52 -2.45 -7.20
C ALA A 68 -16.58 -1.39 -6.86
N GLU A 69 -17.69 -1.82 -6.26
CA GLU A 69 -18.80 -0.93 -5.88
C GLU A 69 -18.38 -0.01 -4.74
N ALA A 70 -17.84 -0.58 -3.65
CA ALA A 70 -17.37 0.22 -2.52
C ALA A 70 -16.20 1.13 -2.93
N THR A 71 -15.30 0.66 -3.79
CA THR A 71 -14.21 1.48 -4.33
C THR A 71 -14.75 2.66 -5.16
N ALA A 72 -15.74 2.44 -6.03
CA ALA A 72 -16.38 3.51 -6.80
C ALA A 72 -17.06 4.53 -5.88
N ALA A 73 -17.79 4.07 -4.86
CA ALA A 73 -18.43 4.92 -3.87
C ALA A 73 -17.41 5.78 -3.10
N LEU A 74 -16.30 5.19 -2.66
CA LEU A 74 -15.21 5.89 -1.98
C LEU A 74 -14.56 6.95 -2.86
N ARG A 75 -14.49 6.72 -4.18
CA ARG A 75 -13.91 7.66 -5.18
C ARG A 75 -14.91 8.69 -5.69
N GLY A 76 -16.17 8.65 -5.26
CA GLY A 76 -17.22 9.58 -5.70
C GLY A 76 -17.77 9.27 -7.10
N GLY A 77 -17.50 8.07 -7.63
CA GLY A 77 -18.00 7.61 -8.91
C GLY A 77 -19.44 7.10 -8.81
N LYS A 78 -20.32 7.60 -9.68
CA LYS A 78 -21.57 6.90 -10.02
C LYS A 78 -21.19 5.59 -10.71
N ILE A 79 -21.76 4.49 -10.22
CA ILE A 79 -21.74 3.17 -10.85
C ILE A 79 -22.06 3.32 -12.34
N VAL A 80 -21.10 3.02 -13.21
CA VAL A 80 -21.38 2.78 -14.63
C VAL A 80 -21.59 1.28 -14.77
N GLU A 81 -22.85 0.87 -14.73
CA GLU A 81 -23.26 -0.49 -15.06
C GLU A 81 -22.89 -0.76 -16.53
N HIS A 82 -22.07 -1.78 -16.77
CA HIS A 82 -21.90 -2.39 -18.08
C HIS A 82 -22.71 -3.69 -18.08
N GLU A 83 -23.88 -3.65 -18.71
CA GLU A 83 -24.64 -4.84 -19.12
C GLU A 83 -24.01 -5.42 -20.41
N GLU A 84 -23.81 -6.74 -20.44
CA GLU A 84 -23.79 -7.57 -21.67
C GLU A 84 -24.96 -8.57 -21.62
#